data_AF-A0A9E8SES4-F1
#
_entry.id   AF-A0A9E8SES4-F1
#
_cell.length_a   1.000
_cell.length_b   1.000
_cell.length_c   1.000
_cell.angle_alpha   90.00
_cell.angle_beta   90.00
_cell.angle_gamma   90.00
#
_symmetry.space_group_name_H-M   'P 1'
#
loop_
_entity.id
_entity.type
_entity.pdbx_description
1 polymer ?
#
loop_
_entity_poly.entity_id
_entity_poly.type
_entity_poly.pdbx_seq_one_letter_code
_entity_poly.pdbx_strand_id
1 'polypeptide(L)'
;MGNSIFLIIIAILIVLSIWYLTVKYFLNPLFFKPKIKTSEIIDFLNKKECLFIEYKALNKEEKQRNIFNQEKGLTFDNIFSTKSEYKIIGFSQNKNKHKIYWAELKSWYRPFGKRILNLIEEKDVELLDELQKEYNQEIIKVTDKCPACNSGILTNETECKNCGLNLVA
;
A
#
# COMPACT_ATOMS: atom_id res chain seq x y z
N MET A 1 4.97 -55.39 -17.70
CA MET A 1 3.84 -54.46 -17.91
C MET A 1 3.74 -53.33 -16.87
N GLY A 2 4.71 -53.16 -15.94
CA GLY A 2 4.66 -52.12 -14.89
C GLY A 2 5.40 -50.79 -15.19
N ASN A 3 6.32 -50.75 -16.16
CA ASN A 3 7.13 -49.55 -16.41
C ASN A 3 6.43 -48.46 -17.24
N SER A 4 5.61 -48.84 -18.22
CA SER A 4 5.00 -47.86 -19.14
C SER A 4 3.98 -46.95 -18.44
N ILE A 5 3.22 -47.50 -17.49
CA ILE A 5 2.26 -46.72 -16.68
C ILE A 5 3.00 -45.73 -15.79
N PHE A 6 4.11 -46.14 -15.17
CA PHE A 6 4.92 -45.27 -14.31
C PHE A 6 5.52 -44.09 -15.09
N LEU A 7 6.00 -44.34 -16.32
CA LEU A 7 6.50 -43.28 -17.21
C LEU A 7 5.41 -42.28 -17.60
N ILE A 8 4.17 -42.75 -17.86
CA ILE A 8 3.03 -41.87 -18.14
C ILE A 8 2.70 -41.00 -16.93
N ILE A 9 2.69 -41.57 -15.72
CA ILE A 9 2.45 -40.82 -14.48
C ILE A 9 3.51 -39.73 -14.28
N ILE A 10 4.79 -40.05 -14.49
CA ILE A 10 5.88 -39.07 -14.41
C ILE A 10 5.69 -37.94 -15.42
N ALA A 11 5.36 -38.27 -16.67
CA ALA A 11 5.13 -37.26 -17.70
C ALA A 11 3.99 -36.31 -17.32
N ILE A 12 2.89 -36.84 -16.79
CA ILE A 12 1.76 -36.03 -16.29
C ILE A 12 2.21 -35.11 -15.15
N LEU A 13 2.98 -35.62 -14.18
CA LEU A 13 3.49 -34.81 -13.06
C LEU A 13 4.39 -33.67 -13.53
N ILE A 14 5.23 -33.91 -14.54
CA ILE A 14 6.09 -32.85 -15.12
C ILE A 14 5.22 -31.77 -15.77
N VAL A 15 4.24 -32.14 -16.59
CA VAL A 15 3.34 -31.19 -17.26
C VAL A 15 2.56 -30.37 -16.24
N LEU A 16 2.00 -31.03 -15.21
CA LEU A 16 1.28 -30.36 -14.12
C LEU A 16 2.20 -29.41 -13.33
N SER A 17 3.44 -29.80 -13.09
CA SER A 17 4.42 -28.97 -12.39
C SER A 17 4.77 -27.71 -13.20
N ILE A 18 5.05 -27.86 -14.50
CA ILE A 18 5.32 -26.74 -15.39
C ILE A 18 4.12 -25.81 -15.44
N TRP A 19 2.92 -26.34 -15.65
CA TRP A 19 1.67 -25.57 -15.66
C TRP A 19 1.48 -24.79 -14.35
N TYR A 20 1.66 -25.46 -13.21
CA TYR A 20 1.58 -24.83 -11.89
C TYR A 20 2.59 -23.69 -11.72
N LEU A 21 3.85 -23.89 -12.13
CA LEU A 21 4.88 -22.86 -12.09
C LEU A 21 4.52 -21.67 -12.99
N THR A 22 4.05 -21.91 -14.21
CA THR A 22 3.63 -20.85 -15.13
C THR A 22 2.47 -20.04 -14.55
N VAL A 23 1.45 -20.71 -14.01
CA VAL A 23 0.31 -20.03 -13.38
C VAL A 23 0.79 -19.22 -12.18
N LYS A 24 1.61 -19.80 -11.30
CA LYS A 24 2.04 -19.17 -10.05
C LYS A 24 2.95 -17.95 -10.26
N TYR A 25 3.92 -18.06 -11.16
CA TYR A 25 4.96 -17.03 -11.31
C TYR A 25 4.66 -16.01 -12.39
N PHE A 26 3.83 -16.35 -13.39
CA PHE A 26 3.48 -15.42 -14.48
C PHE A 26 2.03 -14.93 -14.35
N LEU A 27 1.05 -15.84 -14.45
CA LEU A 27 -0.36 -15.44 -14.55
C LEU A 27 -0.89 -14.82 -13.26
N ASN A 28 -0.58 -15.43 -12.13
CA ASN A 28 -1.15 -15.07 -10.86
C ASN A 28 -0.71 -13.68 -10.33
N PRO A 29 0.58 -13.29 -10.36
CA PRO A 29 0.98 -11.93 -10.01
C PRO A 29 0.47 -10.86 -10.99
N LEU A 30 0.15 -11.23 -12.23
CA LEU A 30 -0.43 -10.32 -13.22
C LEU A 30 -1.92 -10.07 -12.98
N PHE A 31 -2.71 -11.12 -12.77
CA PHE A 31 -4.18 -11.02 -12.74
C PHE A 31 -4.80 -11.01 -11.35
N PHE A 32 -4.18 -11.68 -10.37
CA PHE A 32 -4.79 -11.93 -9.06
C PHE A 32 -4.02 -11.31 -7.91
N LYS A 33 -3.14 -10.35 -8.20
CA LYS A 33 -2.42 -9.60 -7.17
C LYS A 33 -3.44 -8.92 -6.22
N PRO A 34 -3.39 -9.21 -4.91
CA PRO A 34 -4.38 -8.69 -3.98
C PRO A 34 -4.23 -7.17 -3.89
N LYS A 35 -5.34 -6.45 -4.02
CA LYS A 35 -5.39 -4.98 -3.93
C LYS A 35 -5.98 -4.56 -2.59
N ILE A 36 -5.34 -3.58 -1.97
CA ILE A 36 -5.90 -2.88 -0.82
C ILE A 36 -7.06 -1.99 -1.27
N LYS A 37 -8.15 -1.94 -0.52
CA LYS A 37 -9.27 -1.04 -0.82
C LYS A 37 -9.00 0.31 -0.17
N THR A 38 -9.27 1.41 -0.89
CA THR A 38 -9.10 2.76 -0.34
C THR A 38 -9.92 2.98 0.93
N SER A 39 -11.11 2.38 1.03
CA SER A 39 -11.94 2.45 2.25
C SER A 39 -11.22 1.90 3.48
N GLU A 40 -10.47 0.80 3.35
CA GLU A 40 -9.72 0.20 4.46
C GLU A 40 -8.56 1.10 4.92
N ILE A 41 -7.95 1.81 3.97
CA ILE A 41 -6.90 2.80 4.24
C ILE A 41 -7.49 3.98 5.01
N ILE A 42 -8.61 4.53 4.52
CA ILE A 42 -9.30 5.65 5.15
C ILE A 42 -9.76 5.28 6.57
N ASP A 43 -10.39 4.12 6.74
CA ASP A 43 -10.84 3.64 8.05
C ASP A 43 -9.67 3.47 9.04
N PHE A 44 -8.52 2.97 8.56
CA PHE A 44 -7.31 2.86 9.37
C PHE A 44 -6.75 4.22 9.77
N LEU A 45 -6.63 5.15 8.83
CA LEU A 45 -6.07 6.48 9.08
C LEU A 45 -6.98 7.32 9.99
N ASN A 46 -8.30 7.20 9.84
CA ASN A 46 -9.28 7.84 10.72
C ASN A 46 -9.11 7.38 12.18
N LYS A 47 -8.90 6.07 12.41
CA LYS A 47 -8.60 5.52 13.75
C LYS A 47 -7.27 6.03 14.33
N LYS A 48 -6.37 6.50 13.47
CA LYS A 48 -5.06 7.07 13.85
C LYS A 48 -5.05 8.60 13.83
N GLU A 49 -6.21 9.24 13.67
CA GLU A 49 -6.35 10.70 13.58
C GLU A 49 -5.41 11.31 12.52
N CYS A 50 -5.29 10.64 11.37
CA CYS A 50 -4.47 11.06 10.26
C CYS A 50 -5.32 11.30 9.02
N LEU A 51 -5.02 12.36 8.26
CA LEU A 51 -5.56 12.58 6.94
C LEU A 51 -4.85 11.68 5.92
N PHE A 52 -5.60 11.18 4.96
CA PHE A 52 -5.03 10.45 3.83
C PHE A 52 -4.38 11.43 2.84
N ILE A 53 -3.11 11.20 2.51
CA ILE A 53 -2.40 11.94 1.46
C ILE A 53 -2.31 11.08 0.22
N GLU A 54 -1.65 9.93 0.32
CA GLU A 54 -1.49 9.00 -0.80
C GLU A 54 -1.18 7.58 -0.34
N TYR A 55 -1.33 6.62 -1.26
CA TYR A 55 -0.74 5.30 -1.12
C TYR A 55 -0.10 4.85 -2.44
N LYS A 56 1.02 4.14 -2.35
CA LYS A 56 1.77 3.65 -3.51
C LYS A 56 2.21 2.21 -3.29
N ALA A 57 2.36 1.45 -4.36
CA ALA A 57 2.99 0.14 -4.29
C ALA A 57 4.50 0.29 -4.05
N LEU A 58 5.09 -0.60 -3.24
CA LEU A 58 6.51 -0.49 -2.91
C LEU A 58 7.42 -0.69 -4.12
N ASN A 59 8.42 0.17 -4.26
CA ASN A 59 9.51 0.03 -5.20
C ASN A 59 10.50 -1.07 -4.73
N LYS A 60 11.50 -1.43 -5.55
CA LYS A 60 12.43 -2.52 -5.22
C LYS A 60 13.23 -2.26 -3.94
N GLU A 61 13.62 -1.01 -3.69
CA GLU A 61 14.43 -0.64 -2.54
C GLU A 61 13.60 -0.55 -1.25
N GLU A 62 12.40 0.00 -1.33
CA GLU A 62 11.42 0.03 -0.23
C GLU A 62 11.02 -1.38 0.19
N LYS A 63 10.87 -2.31 -0.76
CA LYS A 63 10.64 -3.74 -0.46
C LYS A 63 11.77 -4.37 0.33
N GLN A 64 13.02 -3.97 0.07
CA GLN A 64 14.16 -4.50 0.80
C GLN A 64 14.21 -3.96 2.24
N ARG A 65 13.82 -2.69 2.40
CA ARG A 65 13.87 -1.94 3.65
C ARG A 65 12.66 -2.15 4.57
N ASN A 66 11.51 -2.55 4.03
CA ASN A 66 10.29 -2.65 4.82
C ASN A 66 10.41 -3.69 5.96
N ILE A 67 9.62 -3.45 7.01
CA ILE A 67 9.60 -4.27 8.24
C ILE A 67 9.05 -5.69 7.97
N PHE A 68 8.34 -5.91 6.86
CA PHE A 68 7.73 -7.18 6.50
C PHE A 68 8.67 -8.15 5.76
N ASN A 69 9.93 -7.76 5.51
CA ASN A 69 10.88 -8.55 4.74
C ASN A 69 11.55 -9.71 5.55
N GLN A 70 10.93 -10.15 6.65
CA GLN A 70 11.61 -10.97 7.67
C GLN A 70 11.56 -12.49 7.46
N GLU A 71 10.84 -13.03 6.47
CA GLU A 71 10.82 -14.49 6.22
C GLU A 71 11.18 -14.86 4.77
N LYS A 72 12.49 -14.90 4.49
CA LYS A 72 13.02 -15.59 3.31
C LYS A 72 13.05 -17.10 3.58
N GLY A 73 11.91 -17.76 3.41
CA GLY A 73 11.77 -19.21 3.53
C GLY A 73 10.67 -19.79 2.66
N LEU A 74 10.83 -21.05 2.23
CA LEU A 74 9.77 -21.83 1.58
C LEU A 74 8.79 -22.33 2.66
N THR A 75 7.93 -21.45 3.16
CA THR A 75 6.80 -21.88 4.00
C THR A 75 5.63 -22.32 3.11
N PHE A 76 4.86 -23.32 3.56
CA PHE A 76 3.63 -23.73 2.87
C PHE A 76 2.68 -22.54 2.64
N ASP A 77 2.68 -21.62 3.60
CA ASP A 77 1.99 -20.34 3.54
C ASP A 77 2.38 -19.50 2.31
N ASN A 78 3.66 -19.45 1.95
CA ASN A 78 4.14 -18.73 0.76
C ASN A 78 3.80 -19.46 -0.55
N ILE A 79 3.50 -20.76 -0.50
CA ILE A 79 3.15 -21.55 -1.68
C ILE A 79 1.70 -21.30 -2.09
N PHE A 80 0.80 -21.17 -1.11
CA PHE A 80 -0.65 -21.05 -1.31
C PHE A 80 -1.20 -19.64 -1.11
N SER A 81 -0.33 -18.64 -1.00
CA SER A 81 -0.74 -17.25 -0.87
C SER A 81 -0.03 -16.34 -1.85
N THR A 82 -0.65 -15.18 -2.03
CA THR A 82 -0.12 -14.03 -2.76
C THR A 82 0.03 -12.88 -1.78
N LYS A 83 1.10 -12.11 -1.93
CA LYS A 83 1.39 -10.96 -1.08
C LYS A 83 1.53 -9.70 -1.93
N SER A 84 1.01 -8.60 -1.42
CA SER A 84 1.23 -7.25 -1.97
C SER A 84 1.58 -6.30 -0.85
N GLU A 85 2.51 -5.40 -1.13
CA GLU A 85 3.00 -4.44 -0.15
C GLU A 85 2.80 -3.02 -0.67
N TYR A 86 2.42 -2.13 0.24
CA TYR A 86 2.10 -0.74 -0.05
C TYR A 86 2.73 0.17 1.00
N LYS A 87 3.05 1.39 0.57
CA LYS A 87 3.36 2.53 1.42
C LYS A 87 2.11 3.40 1.49
N ILE A 88 1.66 3.73 2.69
CA ILE A 88 0.54 4.64 2.93
C ILE A 88 1.12 5.86 3.64
N ILE A 89 0.84 7.05 3.12
CA ILE A 89 1.26 8.31 3.70
C ILE A 89 0.03 8.99 4.30
N GLY A 90 0.11 9.25 5.60
CA GLY A 90 -0.89 10.00 6.33
C GLY A 90 -0.30 11.28 6.92
N PHE A 91 -1.13 12.28 7.13
CA PHE A 91 -0.74 13.52 7.81
C PHE A 91 -1.46 13.62 9.16
N SER A 92 -0.69 13.66 10.24
CA SER A 92 -1.23 13.84 11.58
C SER A 92 -1.39 15.33 11.87
N GLN A 93 -2.64 15.81 11.90
CA GLN A 93 -2.94 17.22 12.20
C GLN A 93 -2.46 17.63 13.60
N ASN A 94 -2.61 16.73 14.59
CA ASN A 94 -2.24 16.98 15.98
C ASN A 94 -0.72 17.16 16.15
N LYS A 95 0.08 16.41 15.39
CA LYS A 95 1.54 16.46 15.47
C LYS A 95 2.18 17.34 14.40
N ASN A 96 1.38 17.86 13.47
CA ASN A 96 1.82 18.60 12.28
C ASN A 96 2.95 17.87 11.52
N LYS A 97 2.82 16.55 11.36
CA LYS A 97 3.87 15.70 10.78
C LYS A 97 3.26 14.64 9.87
N HIS A 98 3.98 14.35 8.78
CA HIS A 98 3.71 13.20 7.94
C HIS A 98 4.08 11.91 8.68
N LYS A 99 3.37 10.85 8.36
CA LYS A 99 3.58 9.49 8.87
C LYS A 99 3.53 8.51 7.73
N ILE A 100 4.40 7.51 7.79
CA ILE A 100 4.41 6.40 6.86
C ILE A 100 3.86 5.18 7.57
N TYR A 101 2.95 4.48 6.89
CA TYR A 101 2.47 3.18 7.31
C TYR A 101 2.76 2.17 6.20
N TRP A 102 3.52 1.14 6.54
CA TRP A 102 3.72 -0.02 5.68
C TRP A 102 2.50 -0.92 5.79
N ALA A 103 1.95 -1.31 4.64
CA ALA A 103 0.86 -2.25 4.55
C ALA A 103 1.30 -3.52 3.82
N GLU A 104 1.06 -4.68 4.42
CA GLU A 104 1.18 -5.98 3.80
C GLU A 104 -0.20 -6.60 3.66
N LEU A 105 -0.56 -6.98 2.44
CA LEU A 105 -1.80 -7.67 2.12
C LEU A 105 -1.49 -9.07 1.60
N LYS A 106 -1.86 -10.09 2.39
CA LYS A 106 -1.73 -11.51 2.04
C LYS A 106 -3.10 -12.10 1.72
N SER A 107 -3.20 -12.81 0.59
CA SER A 107 -4.43 -13.47 0.15
C SER A 107 -4.14 -14.90 -0.27
N TRP A 108 -4.86 -15.86 0.31
CA TRP A 108 -4.78 -17.28 -0.04
C TRP A 108 -5.71 -17.60 -1.20
N TYR A 109 -5.37 -18.64 -1.96
CA TYR A 109 -6.23 -19.14 -3.04
C TYR A 109 -7.55 -19.70 -2.48
N ARG A 110 -8.64 -19.52 -3.24
CA ARG A 110 -9.99 -20.04 -2.93
C ARG A 110 -10.01 -21.59 -2.91
N PRO A 111 -11.00 -22.24 -2.25
CA PRO A 111 -12.23 -21.68 -1.67
C PRO A 111 -12.14 -21.17 -0.23
N PHE A 112 -11.17 -21.61 0.57
CA PHE A 112 -11.01 -21.19 1.98
C PHE A 112 -10.00 -20.05 2.15
N GLY A 113 -9.82 -19.25 1.10
CA GLY A 113 -8.80 -18.21 1.04
C GLY A 113 -9.04 -17.14 2.09
N LYS A 114 -8.16 -17.04 3.08
CA LYS A 114 -8.13 -15.92 4.02
C LYS A 114 -7.51 -14.69 3.35
N ARG A 115 -7.96 -13.50 3.72
CA ARG A 115 -7.32 -12.22 3.38
C ARG A 115 -6.86 -11.58 4.68
N ILE A 116 -5.58 -11.25 4.78
CA ILE A 116 -4.98 -10.65 5.97
C ILE A 116 -4.30 -9.35 5.55
N LEU A 117 -4.67 -8.24 6.20
CA LEU A 117 -4.05 -6.94 6.05
C LEU A 117 -3.29 -6.61 7.33
N ASN A 118 -1.98 -6.50 7.22
CA ASN A 118 -1.09 -6.08 8.30
C ASN A 118 -0.63 -4.64 8.02
N LEU A 119 -0.67 -3.80 9.05
CA LEU A 119 -0.31 -2.38 8.97
C LEU A 119 0.68 -2.06 10.09
N ILE A 120 1.83 -1.50 9.75
CA ILE A 120 2.88 -1.12 10.70
C ILE A 120 3.31 0.31 10.42
N GLU A 121 3.40 1.14 11.46
CA GLU A 121 3.91 2.51 11.38
C GLU A 121 5.44 2.48 11.26
N GLU A 122 5.99 3.27 10.32
CA GLU A 122 7.42 3.51 10.21
C GLU A 122 7.92 4.32 11.41
N LYS A 123 9.08 3.94 11.92
CA LYS A 123 9.75 4.59 13.05
C LYS A 123 11.15 5.09 12.71
N ASP A 124 11.68 4.73 11.55
CA ASP A 124 12.95 5.26 11.06
C ASP A 124 12.87 6.77 10.84
N VAL A 125 13.71 7.51 11.58
CA VAL A 125 13.68 8.97 11.61
C VAL A 125 14.19 9.57 10.30
N GLU A 126 15.21 8.96 9.69
CA GLU A 126 15.81 9.48 8.45
C GLU A 126 14.80 9.40 7.30
N LEU A 127 14.09 8.28 7.18
CA LEU A 127 13.03 8.09 6.20
C LEU A 127 11.85 9.06 6.39
N LEU A 128 11.46 9.30 7.65
CA LEU A 128 10.38 10.25 7.96
C LEU A 128 10.80 11.69 7.64
N ASP A 129 12.05 12.05 7.87
CA ASP A 129 12.58 13.38 7.55
C ASP A 129 12.73 13.59 6.03
N GLU A 130 13.17 12.57 5.28
CA GLU A 130 13.18 12.61 3.81
C GLU A 130 11.77 12.78 3.25
N LEU A 131 10.80 12.03 3.77
CA LEU A 131 9.41 12.17 3.39
C LEU A 131 8.89 13.57 3.74
N GLN A 132 9.26 14.11 4.91
CA GLN A 132 8.87 15.46 5.27
C GLN A 132 9.45 16.49 4.30
N LYS A 133 10.63 16.27 3.70
CA LYS A 133 11.17 17.12 2.62
C LYS A 133 10.41 16.95 1.30
N GLU A 134 10.06 15.72 0.93
CA GLU A 134 9.31 15.42 -0.31
C GLU A 134 7.90 16.01 -0.29
N TYR A 135 7.24 15.98 0.88
CA TYR A 135 5.88 16.49 1.09
C TYR A 135 5.85 17.82 1.85
N ASN A 136 6.99 18.51 2.02
CA ASN A 136 7.04 19.87 2.56
C ASN A 136 6.51 20.85 1.52
N GLN A 137 5.22 20.72 1.21
CA GLN A 137 4.44 21.85 0.77
C GLN A 137 3.97 22.52 2.06
N GLU A 138 4.10 23.85 2.15
CA GLU A 138 3.40 24.59 3.20
C GLU A 138 1.93 24.19 3.11
N ILE A 139 1.47 23.38 4.07
CA ILE A 139 0.06 23.06 4.21
C ILE A 139 -0.56 24.35 4.69
N ILE A 140 -0.95 25.18 3.74
CA ILE A 140 -1.83 26.29 3.98
C ILE A 140 -3.12 25.66 4.49
N LYS A 141 -3.31 25.70 5.82
CA LYS A 141 -4.64 25.47 6.38
C LYS A 141 -5.52 26.57 5.82
N VAL A 142 -6.35 26.22 4.83
CA VAL A 142 -7.48 27.05 4.42
C VAL A 142 -8.42 27.08 5.62
N THR A 143 -8.18 28.06 6.48
CA THR A 143 -9.03 28.42 7.60
C THR A 143 -10.12 29.34 7.08
N ASP A 144 -10.88 29.96 7.98
CA ASP A 144 -11.70 31.13 7.70
C ASP A 144 -10.89 32.35 7.20
N LYS A 145 -9.60 32.21 6.82
CA LYS A 145 -8.73 33.30 6.40
C LYS A 145 -7.81 32.95 5.23
N CYS A 146 -7.58 33.94 4.37
CA CYS A 146 -6.73 33.83 3.19
C CYS A 146 -5.25 33.78 3.55
N PRO A 147 -4.47 32.82 3.03
CA PRO A 147 -3.03 32.77 3.27
C PRO A 147 -2.27 33.99 2.74
N ALA A 148 -2.74 34.59 1.64
CA ALA A 148 -2.01 35.68 0.98
C ALA A 148 -2.31 37.05 1.58
N CYS A 149 -3.55 37.29 2.03
CA CYS A 149 -3.98 38.62 2.51
C CYS A 149 -4.63 38.62 3.88
N ASN A 150 -4.70 37.46 4.55
CA ASN A 150 -5.27 37.27 5.89
C ASN A 150 -6.73 37.73 6.05
N SER A 151 -7.44 37.94 4.94
CA SER A 151 -8.85 38.33 4.90
C SER A 151 -9.75 37.13 5.14
N GLY A 152 -10.94 37.35 5.71
CA GLY A 152 -11.88 36.27 6.00
C GLY A 152 -12.35 35.56 4.72
N ILE A 153 -12.30 34.23 4.66
CA ILE A 153 -12.83 33.41 3.57
C ILE A 153 -13.92 32.48 4.09
N LEU A 154 -15.03 32.39 3.36
CA LEU A 154 -16.08 31.42 3.65
C LEU A 154 -15.71 30.03 3.11
N THR A 155 -16.05 28.96 3.82
CA THR A 155 -15.67 27.55 3.50
C THR A 155 -16.06 27.06 2.09
N ASN A 156 -16.86 27.80 1.34
CA ASN A 156 -17.33 27.45 -0.01
C ASN A 156 -16.76 28.35 -1.12
N GLU A 157 -15.81 29.24 -0.80
CA GLU A 157 -15.21 30.14 -1.78
C GLU A 157 -13.96 29.52 -2.40
N THR A 158 -13.98 29.33 -3.72
CA THR A 158 -12.84 28.81 -4.51
C THR A 158 -11.82 29.90 -4.85
N GLU A 159 -12.11 31.15 -4.52
CA GLU A 159 -11.27 32.31 -4.80
C GLU A 159 -11.40 33.36 -3.69
N CYS A 160 -10.29 33.91 -3.22
CA CYS A 160 -10.28 34.97 -2.24
C CYS A 160 -10.66 36.31 -2.88
N LYS A 161 -11.83 36.85 -2.53
CA LYS A 161 -12.35 38.13 -3.06
C LYS A 161 -11.43 39.35 -2.87
N ASN A 162 -10.55 39.32 -1.87
CA ASN A 162 -9.67 40.45 -1.57
C ASN A 162 -8.36 40.45 -2.38
N CYS A 163 -7.87 39.29 -2.82
CA CYS A 163 -6.57 39.19 -3.50
C CYS A 163 -6.57 38.31 -4.75
N GLY A 164 -7.71 37.76 -5.15
CA GLY A 164 -7.87 36.91 -6.33
C GLY A 164 -7.13 35.57 -6.26
N LEU A 165 -6.73 35.14 -5.06
CA LEU A 165 -6.03 33.86 -4.91
C LEU A 165 -7.04 32.72 -5.05
N ASN A 166 -6.83 31.83 -6.01
CA ASN A 166 -7.60 30.60 -6.14
C ASN A 166 -7.24 29.63 -5.02
N LEU A 167 -8.26 29.19 -4.28
CA LEU A 167 -8.15 28.29 -3.15
C LEU A 167 -8.63 26.92 -3.61
N VAL A 168 -7.74 25.94 -3.60
CA VAL A 168 -8.08 24.55 -3.89
C VAL A 168 -8.51 23.91 -2.56
N ALA A 169 -9.78 23.55 -2.46
CA ALA A 169 -10.36 22.83 -1.34
C ALA A 169 -9.94 21.36 -1.31
#